data_AF-A0AAD7K7F4-F1
#
_entry.id   AF-A0AAD7K7F4-F1
#
_cell.length_a   1.000
_cell.length_b   1.000
_cell.length_c   1.000
_cell.angle_alpha   90.00
_cell.angle_beta   90.00
_cell.angle_gamma   90.00
#
_symmetry.space_group_name_H-M   'P 1'
#
loop_
_entity.id
_entity.type
_entity.pdbx_description
1 polymer ?
#
loop_
_entity_poly.entity_id
_entity_poly.type
_entity_poly.pdbx_seq_one_letter_code
_entity_poly.pdbx_strand_id
1 'polypeptide(L)'
;MGCFPNDFFAEADVTLRRVESEDLAEEAAQPLNIARRTVKDLRIRRPIVTADWERLLLYSHRVRTLYLVNYIGAASASTSAFYDVCLALPGSHIFPNLWHLQIDLTSAYQDSQPARIIPFLLAPGIQKLAISLAHSDRASHFLLAIPQWCPSVTCLEISNWDDGDIQSGSALVQNLAQIRELYAHKLNQQAMEYLRRLPTLRTWSIEDPTVEFLIDDQDDEAHSYSSLTSLKFGHPRIERVTEFLKIVRNCSLQRLNIGSVEGETATAARMTTVFSTLAAQCSHTSLRTIRHQTRSFSNPDPTFYALTGRIIRPLFCFKNMVSVSICQPCGLDITNNDVLHLAAAWPFLEFLLLAGFDHVPSWVTLHALSVLARFFHCPFLPMQPLSPPCGRRFPVTHWNTPTDVFCGKA
;
A
#
# COMPACT_ATOMS: atom_id res chain seq x y z
N MET A 1 9.85 26.75 -60.95
CA MET A 1 8.72 25.98 -61.52
C MET A 1 8.89 24.54 -61.09
N GLY A 2 7.90 23.98 -60.39
CA GLY A 2 7.96 22.63 -59.82
C GLY A 2 6.98 22.50 -58.66
N CYS A 3 5.70 22.45 -58.99
CA CYS A 3 4.63 22.01 -58.08
C CYS A 3 4.79 20.52 -57.79
N PHE A 4 4.58 20.07 -56.56
CA PHE A 4 3.58 19.03 -56.23
C PHE A 4 3.19 19.13 -54.74
N PRO A 5 1.95 18.76 -54.39
CA PRO A 5 1.28 19.06 -53.12
C PRO A 5 0.94 17.79 -52.31
N ASN A 6 0.10 17.98 -51.28
CA ASN A 6 -0.81 17.04 -50.62
C ASN A 6 -0.39 16.46 -49.26
N ASP A 7 -1.03 17.04 -48.24
CA ASP A 7 -2.02 16.38 -47.38
C ASP A 7 -1.67 15.00 -46.81
N PHE A 8 -1.30 15.01 -45.53
CA PHE A 8 -1.56 13.91 -44.61
C PHE A 8 -2.31 14.46 -43.39
N PHE A 9 -3.63 14.54 -43.49
CA PHE A 9 -4.50 14.61 -42.33
C PHE A 9 -4.70 13.18 -41.80
N ALA A 10 -4.04 12.85 -40.69
CA ALA A 10 -4.40 11.69 -39.88
C ALA A 10 -5.35 12.15 -38.78
N GLU A 11 -6.66 11.97 -39.00
CA GLU A 11 -7.64 11.91 -37.91
C GLU A 11 -7.28 10.72 -37.01
N ALA A 12 -7.19 10.99 -35.71
CA ALA A 12 -6.95 9.95 -34.71
C ALA A 12 -8.12 9.98 -33.72
N ASP A 13 -8.83 8.87 -33.68
CA ASP A 13 -9.89 8.59 -32.73
C ASP A 13 -9.29 8.41 -31.33
N VAL A 14 -9.73 9.22 -30.36
CA VAL A 14 -9.32 9.07 -28.95
C VAL A 14 -10.26 8.09 -28.28
N THR A 15 -9.80 6.84 -28.13
CA THR A 15 -10.56 5.81 -27.41
C THR A 15 -10.35 5.97 -25.90
N LEU A 16 -11.35 6.51 -25.19
CA LEU A 16 -11.46 6.36 -23.74
C LEU A 16 -11.66 4.87 -23.44
N ARG A 17 -10.63 4.18 -22.91
CA ARG A 17 -10.77 2.78 -22.51
C ARG A 17 -11.58 2.71 -21.21
N ARG A 18 -12.75 2.10 -21.30
CA ARG A 18 -13.51 1.60 -20.15
C ARG A 18 -12.75 0.39 -19.60
N VAL A 19 -12.16 0.53 -18.42
CA VAL A 19 -11.59 -0.60 -17.66
C VAL A 19 -12.66 -1.03 -16.67
N GLU A 20 -13.11 -2.28 -16.77
CA GLU A 20 -14.11 -2.84 -15.86
C GLU A 20 -13.45 -3.26 -14.54
N SER A 21 -14.18 -3.11 -13.43
CA SER A 21 -13.60 -2.88 -12.09
C SER A 21 -13.04 -4.11 -11.37
N GLU A 22 -13.06 -5.31 -11.96
CA GLU A 22 -12.71 -6.55 -11.25
C GLU A 22 -11.25 -6.99 -11.39
N ASP A 23 -10.49 -6.46 -12.35
CA ASP A 23 -9.10 -6.89 -12.62
C ASP A 23 -8.00 -5.99 -11.98
N LEU A 24 -8.40 -4.96 -11.21
CA LEU A 24 -7.50 -3.85 -10.83
C LEU A 24 -6.56 -4.11 -9.63
N ALA A 25 -6.64 -5.26 -8.94
CA ALA A 25 -5.84 -5.48 -7.73
C ALA A 25 -4.52 -6.23 -7.96
N GLU A 26 -4.36 -6.98 -9.05
CA GLU A 26 -3.18 -7.86 -9.27
C GLU A 26 -2.32 -7.46 -10.48
N GLU A 27 -2.87 -6.70 -11.44
CA GLU A 27 -2.15 -6.28 -12.65
C GLU A 27 -1.36 -4.97 -12.48
N ALA A 28 -1.45 -4.31 -11.31
CA ALA A 28 -0.80 -3.01 -11.05
C ALA A 28 0.72 -3.08 -10.79
N ALA A 29 1.35 -4.26 -10.85
CA ALA A 29 2.77 -4.44 -10.48
C ALA A 29 3.70 -4.85 -11.64
N GLN A 30 3.20 -5.05 -12.86
CA GLN A 30 4.06 -5.31 -14.02
C GLN A 30 4.22 -4.04 -14.86
N PRO A 31 5.45 -3.49 -15.03
CA PRO A 31 5.66 -2.40 -15.96
C PRO A 31 5.41 -2.91 -17.37
N LEU A 32 4.22 -2.60 -17.91
CA LEU A 32 3.91 -2.77 -19.33
C LEU A 32 5.02 -2.09 -20.14
N ASN A 33 5.75 -2.89 -20.91
CA ASN A 33 6.79 -2.43 -21.82
C ASN A 33 6.11 -1.77 -23.04
N ILE A 34 5.45 -0.62 -22.80
CA ILE A 34 4.76 0.16 -23.83
C ILE A 34 5.84 0.85 -24.65
N ALA A 35 6.05 0.39 -25.89
CA ALA A 35 6.87 1.08 -26.86
C ALA A 35 6.56 2.58 -26.84
N ARG A 36 7.60 3.42 -26.72
CA ARG A 36 7.53 4.89 -26.67
C ARG A 36 6.78 5.43 -27.90
N ARG A 37 5.44 5.48 -27.84
CA ARG A 37 4.64 6.22 -28.80
C ARG A 37 4.95 7.70 -28.58
N THR A 38 5.38 8.38 -29.63
CA THR A 38 5.49 9.84 -29.64
C THR A 38 4.15 10.42 -29.25
N VAL A 39 4.15 11.02 -28.07
CA VAL A 39 3.03 11.72 -27.47
C VAL A 39 2.60 12.86 -28.39
N LYS A 40 1.32 12.93 -28.74
CA LYS A 40 0.72 14.13 -29.32
C LYS A 40 0.31 15.06 -28.18
N ASP A 41 0.87 16.27 -28.18
CA ASP A 41 0.44 17.36 -27.30
C ASP A 41 -1.02 17.72 -27.60
N LEU A 42 -1.89 17.60 -26.59
CA LEU A 42 -3.31 17.93 -26.72
C LEU A 42 -3.49 19.42 -26.46
N ARG A 43 -3.87 20.16 -27.50
CA ARG A 43 -4.16 21.60 -27.44
C ARG A 43 -5.57 21.90 -27.91
N ILE A 44 -6.20 22.86 -27.27
CA ILE A 44 -7.49 23.41 -27.70
C ILE A 44 -7.24 24.22 -28.98
N ARG A 45 -7.81 23.78 -30.10
CA ARG A 45 -7.59 24.40 -31.44
C ARG A 45 -8.61 25.46 -31.81
N ARG A 46 -9.75 25.52 -31.12
CA ARG A 46 -10.83 26.48 -31.34
C ARG A 46 -11.48 26.84 -30.00
N PRO A 47 -12.15 27.99 -29.89
CA PRO A 47 -12.96 28.30 -28.71
C PRO A 47 -13.94 27.17 -28.39
N ILE A 48 -14.08 26.87 -27.09
CA ILE A 48 -15.06 25.90 -26.59
C ILE A 48 -16.45 26.54 -26.69
N VAL A 49 -17.37 25.89 -27.40
CA VAL A 49 -18.75 26.36 -27.56
C VAL A 49 -19.69 25.60 -26.64
N THR A 50 -20.92 26.09 -26.45
CA THR A 50 -21.93 25.48 -25.55
C THR A 50 -22.15 23.98 -25.82
N ALA A 51 -22.22 23.57 -27.09
CA ALA A 51 -22.40 22.16 -27.45
C ALA A 51 -21.24 21.25 -27.01
N ASP A 52 -20.01 21.79 -26.89
CA ASP A 52 -18.87 21.04 -26.36
C ASP A 52 -19.04 20.80 -24.85
N TRP A 53 -19.54 21.81 -24.12
CA TRP A 53 -19.85 21.70 -22.69
C TRP A 53 -20.97 20.71 -22.42
N GLU A 54 -22.07 20.78 -23.17
CA GLU A 54 -23.18 19.84 -23.05
C GLU A 54 -22.70 18.39 -23.24
N ARG A 55 -21.83 18.17 -24.23
CA ARG A 55 -21.22 16.85 -24.45
C ARG A 55 -20.31 16.45 -23.30
N LEU A 56 -19.44 17.34 -22.82
CA LEU A 56 -18.55 17.05 -21.70
C LEU A 56 -19.35 16.69 -20.44
N LEU A 57 -20.33 17.53 -20.08
CA LEU A 57 -21.18 17.34 -18.90
C LEU A 57 -22.02 16.06 -19.00
N LEU A 58 -22.53 15.73 -20.19
CA LEU A 58 -23.24 14.46 -20.43
C LEU A 58 -22.39 13.24 -20.06
N TYR A 59 -21.09 13.26 -20.34
CA TYR A 59 -20.19 12.17 -20.01
C TYR A 59 -19.59 12.28 -18.61
N SER A 60 -19.43 13.49 -18.07
CA SER A 60 -18.73 13.70 -16.81
C SER A 60 -19.47 13.10 -15.60
N HIS A 61 -20.80 13.06 -15.64
CA HIS A 61 -21.63 12.34 -14.65
C HIS A 61 -21.37 10.82 -14.61
N ARG A 62 -20.78 10.23 -15.64
CA ARG A 62 -20.45 8.79 -15.68
C ARG A 62 -19.09 8.50 -15.06
N VAL A 63 -18.24 9.52 -14.91
CA VAL A 63 -16.91 9.38 -14.31
C VAL A 63 -17.06 9.25 -12.81
N ARG A 64 -16.72 8.07 -12.32
CA ARG A 64 -16.78 7.70 -10.90
C ARG A 64 -15.40 7.67 -10.26
N THR A 65 -14.40 7.29 -11.03
CA THR A 65 -13.03 7.17 -10.57
C THR A 65 -12.10 7.90 -11.52
N LEU A 66 -11.19 8.68 -10.98
CA LEU A 66 -10.21 9.44 -11.76
C LEU A 66 -8.81 9.25 -11.16
N TYR A 67 -7.89 8.82 -12.00
CA TYR A 67 -6.47 8.68 -11.67
C TYR A 67 -5.68 9.70 -12.47
N LEU A 68 -5.15 10.70 -11.77
CA LEU A 68 -4.23 11.70 -12.31
C LEU A 68 -2.82 11.34 -11.86
N VAL A 69 -2.31 10.24 -12.40
CA VAL A 69 -0.93 9.81 -12.14
C VAL A 69 -0.05 10.40 -13.22
N ASN A 70 1.02 11.08 -12.82
CA ASN A 70 2.04 11.54 -13.76
C ASN A 70 2.77 10.32 -14.32
N TYR A 71 2.28 9.80 -15.45
CA TYR A 71 3.01 8.80 -16.21
C TYR A 71 4.23 9.47 -16.85
N ILE A 72 5.39 9.24 -16.24
CA ILE A 72 6.70 9.56 -16.81
C ILE A 72 6.75 8.98 -18.24
N GLY A 73 6.55 9.83 -19.25
CA GLY A 73 6.65 9.49 -20.66
C GLY A 73 5.35 9.25 -21.44
N ALA A 74 4.17 9.35 -20.83
CA ALA A 74 2.90 9.35 -21.57
C ALA A 74 2.41 10.78 -21.83
N ALA A 75 1.41 10.91 -22.69
CA ALA A 75 1.05 12.19 -23.26
C ALA A 75 0.67 13.24 -22.22
N SER A 76 1.55 14.22 -21.96
CA SER A 76 1.12 15.40 -21.23
C SER A 76 0.20 16.18 -22.17
N ALA A 77 -1.11 15.97 -22.04
CA ALA A 77 -2.02 17.04 -22.36
C ALA A 77 -1.47 18.29 -21.66
N SER A 78 -1.34 19.42 -22.37
CA SER A 78 -0.80 20.60 -21.72
C SER A 78 -1.68 20.90 -20.51
N THR A 79 -1.09 20.87 -19.31
CA THR A 79 -1.80 21.14 -18.04
C THR A 79 -2.52 22.48 -18.11
N SER A 80 -2.02 23.41 -18.94
CA SER A 80 -2.68 24.66 -19.30
C SER A 80 -4.02 24.46 -20.03
N ALA A 81 -4.12 23.59 -21.03
CA ALA A 81 -5.39 23.35 -21.73
C ALA A 81 -6.45 22.78 -20.80
N PHE A 82 -6.07 21.86 -19.90
CA PHE A 82 -6.99 21.35 -18.89
C PHE A 82 -7.42 22.44 -17.91
N TYR A 83 -6.49 23.31 -17.49
CA TYR A 83 -6.80 24.44 -16.63
C TYR A 83 -7.72 25.46 -17.31
N ASP A 84 -7.51 25.77 -18.58
CA ASP A 84 -8.37 26.66 -19.36
C ASP A 84 -9.80 26.10 -19.46
N VAL A 85 -9.93 24.78 -19.61
CA VAL A 85 -11.23 24.08 -19.56
C VAL A 85 -11.85 24.22 -18.16
N CYS A 86 -11.08 24.06 -17.09
CA CYS A 86 -11.58 24.23 -15.73
C CYS A 86 -12.11 25.67 -15.49
N LEU A 87 -11.37 26.68 -15.94
CA LEU A 87 -11.75 28.09 -15.77
C LEU A 87 -13.00 28.48 -16.56
N ALA A 88 -13.22 27.85 -17.71
CA ALA A 88 -14.37 28.10 -18.56
C ALA A 88 -15.60 27.24 -18.21
N LEU A 89 -15.51 26.39 -17.19
CA LEU A 89 -16.58 25.49 -16.79
C LEU A 89 -17.77 26.28 -16.21
N PRO A 90 -19.02 26.07 -16.67
CA PRO A 90 -20.19 26.79 -16.16
C PRO A 90 -20.66 26.35 -14.76
N GLY A 91 -19.93 25.46 -14.07
CA GLY A 91 -20.30 24.91 -12.76
C GLY A 91 -19.08 24.77 -11.83
N SER A 92 -19.31 24.29 -10.60
CA SER A 92 -18.23 24.17 -9.60
C SER A 92 -17.37 22.91 -9.76
N HIS A 93 -17.89 21.84 -10.37
CA HIS A 93 -17.18 20.55 -10.46
C HIS A 93 -17.31 19.93 -11.85
N ILE A 94 -16.19 19.44 -12.39
CA ILE A 94 -16.18 18.77 -13.70
C ILE A 94 -16.86 17.40 -13.59
N PHE A 95 -16.57 16.66 -12.53
CA PHE A 95 -17.04 15.28 -12.32
C PHE A 95 -17.94 15.21 -11.07
N PRO A 96 -19.23 15.56 -11.20
CA PRO A 96 -20.14 15.66 -10.04
C PRO A 96 -20.40 14.34 -9.32
N ASN A 97 -20.22 13.20 -9.99
CA ASN A 97 -20.41 11.85 -9.43
C ASN A 97 -19.08 11.14 -9.10
N LEU A 98 -17.99 11.90 -8.98
CA LEU A 98 -16.69 11.37 -8.63
C LEU A 98 -16.69 10.90 -7.17
N TRP A 99 -16.41 9.62 -6.94
CA TRP A 99 -16.35 9.03 -5.59
C TRP A 99 -14.91 8.62 -5.21
N HIS A 100 -14.04 8.40 -6.19
CA HIS A 100 -12.63 8.06 -5.98
C HIS A 100 -11.73 8.93 -6.85
N LEU A 101 -10.83 9.68 -6.20
CA LEU A 101 -9.86 10.54 -6.84
C LEU A 101 -8.46 10.18 -6.35
N GLN A 102 -7.56 9.86 -7.28
CA GLN A 102 -6.14 9.70 -7.01
C GLN A 102 -5.35 10.72 -7.81
N ILE A 103 -4.50 11.50 -7.15
CA ILE A 103 -3.69 12.55 -7.76
C ILE A 103 -2.23 12.32 -7.37
N ASP A 104 -1.34 12.32 -8.35
CA ASP A 104 0.09 12.33 -8.13
C ASP A 104 0.72 13.63 -8.63
N LEU A 105 1.07 14.49 -7.68
CA LEU A 105 1.71 15.78 -7.93
C LEU A 105 3.24 15.73 -7.78
N THR A 106 3.83 14.56 -7.53
CA THR A 106 5.26 14.43 -7.19
C THR A 106 6.17 14.92 -8.31
N SER A 107 5.86 14.62 -9.58
CA SER A 107 6.73 15.01 -10.70
C SER A 107 6.50 16.43 -11.21
N ALA A 108 5.62 17.23 -10.60
CA ALA A 108 5.25 18.57 -11.07
C ALA A 108 6.29 19.66 -10.72
N TYR A 109 7.53 19.28 -10.37
CA TYR A 109 8.58 20.15 -9.83
C TYR A 109 8.90 21.40 -10.66
N GLN A 110 8.47 21.50 -11.91
CA GLN A 110 8.73 22.68 -12.76
C GLN A 110 7.49 23.53 -13.06
N ASP A 111 6.27 23.00 -12.91
CA ASP A 111 5.04 23.73 -13.26
C ASP A 111 4.05 23.78 -12.10
N SER A 112 3.83 24.98 -11.56
CA SER A 112 2.87 25.25 -10.48
C SER A 112 1.38 25.08 -10.84
N GLN A 113 1.08 24.57 -12.04
CA GLN A 113 -0.26 24.51 -12.62
C GLN A 113 -1.18 23.41 -12.07
N PRO A 114 -0.70 22.19 -11.71
CA PRO A 114 -1.58 21.12 -11.24
C PRO A 114 -2.35 21.49 -9.97
N ALA A 115 -1.78 22.32 -9.10
CA ALA A 115 -2.48 22.81 -7.91
C ALA A 115 -3.75 23.61 -8.22
N ARG A 116 -3.82 24.25 -9.41
CA ARG A 116 -4.94 25.11 -9.78
C ARG A 116 -6.16 24.36 -10.27
N ILE A 117 -5.99 23.13 -10.74
CA ILE A 117 -7.10 22.31 -11.28
C ILE A 117 -7.80 21.52 -10.16
N ILE A 118 -7.14 21.33 -9.02
CA ILE A 118 -7.65 20.45 -7.97
C ILE A 118 -9.00 20.90 -7.40
N PRO A 119 -9.26 22.21 -7.15
CA PRO A 119 -10.58 22.65 -6.66
C PRO A 119 -11.75 22.23 -7.57
N PHE A 120 -11.52 22.08 -8.88
CA PHE A 120 -12.54 21.66 -9.85
C PHE A 120 -12.77 20.14 -9.89
N LEU A 121 -11.82 19.38 -9.35
CA LEU A 121 -11.85 17.92 -9.27
C LEU A 121 -12.41 17.44 -7.94
N LEU A 122 -12.26 18.24 -6.89
CA LEU A 122 -12.79 17.94 -5.56
C LEU A 122 -14.28 18.19 -5.52
N ALA A 123 -15.05 17.11 -5.43
CA ALA A 123 -16.50 17.14 -5.33
C ALA A 123 -16.95 16.67 -3.94
N PRO A 124 -18.08 17.18 -3.40
CA PRO A 124 -18.57 16.79 -2.09
C PRO A 124 -18.86 15.29 -1.91
N GLY A 125 -19.06 14.57 -3.02
CA GLY A 125 -19.33 13.12 -3.05
C GLY A 125 -18.10 12.22 -3.00
N ILE A 126 -16.88 12.77 -2.97
CA ILE A 126 -15.65 11.97 -2.90
C ILE A 126 -15.59 11.22 -1.57
N GLN A 127 -15.43 9.90 -1.67
CA GLN A 127 -15.28 9.00 -0.53
C GLN A 127 -13.86 8.49 -0.37
N LYS A 128 -13.12 8.32 -1.48
CA LYS A 128 -11.73 7.88 -1.51
C LYS A 128 -10.86 8.95 -2.15
N LEU A 129 -9.90 9.46 -1.40
CA LEU A 129 -9.00 10.51 -1.85
C LEU A 129 -7.56 10.07 -1.60
N ALA A 130 -6.79 9.88 -2.66
CA ALA A 130 -5.37 9.58 -2.61
C ALA A 130 -4.59 10.73 -3.25
N ILE A 131 -3.67 11.34 -2.52
CA ILE A 131 -2.91 12.50 -2.97
C ILE A 131 -1.43 12.25 -2.69
N SER A 132 -0.61 12.31 -3.73
CA SER A 132 0.85 12.36 -3.59
C SER A 132 1.30 13.80 -3.82
N LEU A 133 1.89 14.43 -2.82
CA LEU A 133 2.28 15.83 -2.87
C LEU A 133 3.76 15.96 -3.27
N ALA A 134 4.10 16.97 -4.08
CA ALA A 134 5.48 17.45 -4.16
C ALA A 134 5.71 18.47 -3.04
N HIS A 135 6.92 18.50 -2.49
CA HIS A 135 7.37 19.48 -1.49
C HIS A 135 7.06 20.91 -1.95
N SER A 136 6.03 21.55 -1.38
CA SER A 136 5.69 22.95 -1.66
C SER A 136 4.80 23.54 -0.57
N ASP A 137 5.05 24.80 -0.20
CA ASP A 137 4.26 25.55 0.78
C ASP A 137 2.76 25.63 0.44
N ARG A 138 2.39 25.43 -0.83
CA ARG A 138 1.00 25.47 -1.29
C ARG A 138 0.21 24.21 -0.95
N ALA A 139 0.89 23.09 -0.71
CA ALA A 139 0.24 21.83 -0.37
C ALA A 139 -0.56 21.96 0.94
N SER A 140 0.00 22.65 1.92
CA SER A 140 -0.63 22.93 3.21
C SER A 140 -2.01 23.61 3.10
N HIS A 141 -2.12 24.69 2.31
CA HIS A 141 -3.42 25.38 2.12
C HIS A 141 -4.46 24.50 1.44
N PHE A 142 -4.01 23.69 0.49
CA PHE A 142 -4.86 22.74 -0.20
C PHE A 142 -5.38 21.66 0.74
N LEU A 143 -4.52 21.07 1.57
CA LEU A 143 -4.90 20.06 2.56
C LEU A 143 -5.97 20.59 3.53
N LEU A 144 -5.83 21.82 4.00
CA LEU A 144 -6.79 22.43 4.93
C LEU A 144 -8.17 22.68 4.32
N ALA A 145 -8.28 22.77 2.99
CA ALA A 145 -9.55 23.00 2.31
C ALA A 145 -10.32 21.70 1.98
N ILE A 146 -9.65 20.54 2.03
CA ILE A 146 -10.25 19.23 1.74
C ILE A 146 -11.53 18.96 2.56
N PRO A 147 -11.61 19.22 3.88
CA PRO A 147 -12.83 18.94 4.66
C PRO A 147 -14.03 19.75 4.19
N GLN A 148 -13.81 20.95 3.65
CA GLN A 148 -14.86 21.81 3.12
C GLN A 148 -15.34 21.33 1.75
N TRP A 149 -14.41 20.89 0.89
CA TRP A 149 -14.74 20.47 -0.47
C TRP A 149 -15.20 19.01 -0.58
N CYS A 150 -14.70 18.14 0.29
CA CYS A 150 -14.94 16.70 0.29
C CYS A 150 -15.29 16.19 1.69
N PRO A 151 -16.40 16.66 2.29
CA PRO A 151 -16.79 16.26 3.66
C PRO A 151 -17.14 14.76 3.78
N SER A 152 -17.38 14.07 2.66
CA SER A 152 -17.76 12.65 2.62
C SER A 152 -16.56 11.68 2.58
N VAL A 153 -15.33 12.17 2.71
CA VAL A 153 -14.13 11.33 2.64
C VAL A 153 -14.11 10.31 3.78
N THR A 154 -14.01 9.04 3.41
CA THR A 154 -13.89 7.90 4.32
C THR A 154 -12.56 7.16 4.18
N CYS A 155 -11.88 7.30 3.05
CA CYS A 155 -10.55 6.76 2.81
C CYS A 155 -9.65 7.91 2.34
N LEU A 156 -8.62 8.21 3.13
CA LEU A 156 -7.67 9.28 2.86
C LEU A 156 -6.27 8.67 2.80
N GLU A 157 -5.58 8.88 1.68
CA GLU A 157 -4.18 8.54 1.49
C GLU A 157 -3.39 9.79 1.10
N ILE A 158 -2.38 10.12 1.90
CA ILE A 158 -1.47 11.23 1.63
C ILE A 158 -0.05 10.67 1.66
N SER A 159 0.64 10.76 0.52
CA SER A 159 2.01 10.31 0.36
C SER A 159 2.95 11.48 0.04
N ASN A 160 4.25 11.27 0.27
CA ASN A 160 5.33 12.26 0.05
C ASN A 160 5.15 13.56 0.86
N TRP A 161 4.51 13.44 2.02
CA TRP A 161 4.39 14.48 3.02
C TRP A 161 5.73 14.67 3.75
N ASP A 162 6.20 15.91 3.92
CA ASP A 162 7.40 16.24 4.74
C ASP A 162 7.10 16.80 6.15
N ASP A 163 8.14 16.95 6.98
CA ASP A 163 7.96 17.42 8.35
C ASP A 163 7.32 18.82 8.45
N GLY A 164 7.38 19.64 7.39
CA GLY A 164 6.74 20.96 7.34
C GLY A 164 5.21 20.90 7.24
N ASP A 165 4.68 19.87 6.58
CA ASP A 165 3.24 19.69 6.41
C ASP A 165 2.55 19.07 7.65
N ILE A 166 3.32 18.64 8.68
CA ILE A 166 2.81 17.89 9.86
C ILE A 166 1.58 18.57 10.48
N GLN A 167 1.60 19.89 10.61
CA GLN A 167 0.49 20.64 11.22
C GLN A 167 -0.76 20.67 10.32
N SER A 168 -0.59 20.98 9.04
CA SER A 168 -1.71 21.10 8.10
C SER A 168 -2.44 19.78 7.92
N GLY A 169 -1.71 18.69 7.71
CA GLY A 169 -2.38 17.41 7.54
C GLY A 169 -2.89 16.82 8.86
N SER A 170 -2.30 17.17 10.01
CA SER A 170 -2.90 16.85 11.33
C SER A 170 -4.24 17.56 11.51
N ALA A 171 -4.31 18.85 11.17
CA ALA A 171 -5.56 19.62 11.19
C ALA A 171 -6.59 19.06 10.20
N LEU A 172 -6.16 18.64 8.99
CA LEU A 172 -7.02 17.94 8.03
C LEU A 172 -7.68 16.71 8.65
N VAL A 173 -6.89 15.81 9.25
CA VAL A 173 -7.40 14.57 9.85
C VAL A 173 -8.41 14.86 10.96
N GLN A 174 -8.15 15.85 11.81
CA GLN A 174 -9.07 16.24 12.89
C GLN A 174 -10.42 16.76 12.40
N ASN A 175 -10.49 17.28 11.16
CA ASN A 175 -11.72 17.80 10.56
C ASN A 175 -12.52 16.75 9.79
N LEU A 176 -12.04 15.50 9.71
CA LEU A 176 -12.67 14.43 8.93
C LEU A 176 -13.27 13.34 9.85
N ALA A 177 -14.46 13.64 10.38
CA ALA A 177 -15.16 12.79 11.36
C ALA A 177 -15.59 11.40 10.86
N GLN A 178 -15.56 11.15 9.55
CA GLN A 178 -16.03 9.90 8.94
C GLN A 178 -14.89 9.02 8.38
N ILE A 179 -13.63 9.34 8.70
CA ILE A 179 -12.49 8.53 8.25
C ILE A 179 -12.61 7.09 8.75
N ARG A 180 -12.52 6.16 7.81
CA ARG A 180 -12.44 4.71 8.04
C ARG A 180 -11.06 4.16 7.71
N GLU A 181 -10.41 4.72 6.70
CA GLU A 181 -9.09 4.31 6.25
C GLU A 181 -8.21 5.55 6.15
N LEU A 182 -7.08 5.52 6.85
CA LEU A 182 -6.11 6.60 6.85
C LEU A 182 -4.73 6.07 6.51
N TYR A 183 -4.09 6.69 5.52
CA TYR A 183 -2.69 6.46 5.18
C TYR A 183 -1.99 7.81 5.28
N ALA A 184 -1.19 7.98 6.33
CA ALA A 184 -0.48 9.23 6.60
C ALA A 184 0.96 8.92 7.04
N HIS A 185 1.90 9.78 6.68
CA HIS A 185 3.31 9.60 7.01
C HIS A 185 3.57 9.83 8.51
N LYS A 186 3.37 11.06 8.96
CA LYS A 186 3.53 11.53 10.35
C LYS A 186 2.37 12.44 10.75
N LEU A 187 1.98 12.36 12.01
CA LEU A 187 0.94 13.20 12.61
C LEU A 187 1.43 13.75 13.95
N ASN A 188 0.89 14.91 14.34
CA ASN A 188 1.16 15.48 15.66
C ASN A 188 0.33 14.77 16.76
N GLN A 189 0.65 15.03 18.02
CA GLN A 189 -0.04 14.45 19.18
C GLN A 189 -1.56 14.62 19.13
N GLN A 190 -2.04 15.83 18.83
CA GLN A 190 -3.47 16.15 18.84
C GLN A 190 -4.24 15.31 17.82
N ALA A 191 -3.69 15.11 16.62
CA ALA A 191 -4.30 14.24 15.61
C ALA A 191 -4.28 12.77 16.04
N MET A 192 -3.22 12.31 16.71
CA MET A 192 -3.15 10.94 17.25
C MET A 192 -4.20 10.70 18.33
N GLU A 193 -4.39 11.65 19.25
CA GLU A 193 -5.43 11.59 20.29
C GLU A 193 -6.84 11.65 19.70
N TYR A 194 -7.04 12.41 18.62
CA TYR A 194 -8.29 12.44 17.88
C TYR A 194 -8.58 11.08 17.22
N LEU A 195 -7.60 10.48 16.53
CA LEU A 195 -7.74 9.18 15.88
C LEU A 195 -8.03 8.06 16.89
N ARG A 196 -7.43 8.13 18.09
CA ARG A 196 -7.71 7.19 19.19
C ARG A 196 -9.19 7.14 19.54
N ARG A 197 -9.86 8.29 19.52
CA ARG A 197 -11.28 8.45 19.87
C ARG A 197 -12.24 8.21 18.71
N LEU A 198 -11.73 8.02 17.49
CA LEU A 198 -12.55 7.97 16.28
C LEU A 198 -13.18 6.56 16.10
N PRO A 199 -14.50 6.37 16.30
CA PRO A 199 -15.13 5.05 16.25
C PRO A 199 -15.29 4.52 14.81
N THR A 200 -15.04 5.34 13.80
CA THR A 200 -15.15 4.98 12.39
C THR A 200 -13.85 4.42 11.83
N LEU A 201 -12.70 4.66 12.49
CA LEU A 201 -11.37 4.27 12.01
C LEU A 201 -11.18 2.74 12.07
N ARG A 202 -11.05 2.12 10.90
CA ARG A 202 -10.87 0.67 10.73
C ARG A 202 -9.49 0.30 10.25
N THR A 203 -8.92 1.10 9.36
CA THR A 203 -7.61 0.88 8.76
C THR A 203 -6.75 2.09 9.00
N TRP A 204 -5.55 1.86 9.54
CA TRP A 204 -4.56 2.90 9.69
C TRP A 204 -3.21 2.42 9.17
N SER A 205 -2.64 3.20 8.27
CA SER A 205 -1.26 3.07 7.81
C SER A 205 -0.47 4.27 8.29
N ILE A 206 0.58 4.01 9.05
CA ILE A 206 1.52 5.01 9.55
C ILE A 206 2.93 4.67 9.08
N GLU A 207 3.69 5.62 8.56
CA GLU A 207 5.06 5.31 8.14
C GLU A 207 6.02 5.35 9.32
N ASP A 208 5.87 6.34 10.19
CA ASP A 208 6.71 6.51 11.38
C ASP A 208 5.89 6.95 12.61
N PRO A 209 5.51 6.03 13.51
CA PRO A 209 4.77 6.39 14.71
C PRO A 209 5.65 7.18 15.68
N THR A 210 5.30 8.45 15.91
CA THR A 210 5.91 9.30 16.94
C THR A 210 5.36 8.92 18.30
N VAL A 211 5.97 7.94 18.95
CA VAL A 211 5.48 7.37 20.22
C VAL A 211 5.71 8.28 21.44
N GLU A 212 6.60 9.27 21.31
CA GLU A 212 6.95 10.23 22.37
C GLU A 212 5.71 10.94 22.95
N PHE A 213 4.64 11.08 22.16
CA PHE A 213 3.42 11.77 22.56
C PHE A 213 2.37 10.90 23.27
N LEU A 214 2.59 9.59 23.38
CA LEU A 214 1.54 8.64 23.78
C LEU A 214 1.74 8.03 25.17
N ILE A 215 2.75 8.47 25.92
CA ILE A 215 3.18 7.81 27.17
C ILE A 215 2.50 8.40 28.43
N ASP A 216 1.88 9.58 28.37
CA ASP A 216 1.60 10.36 29.59
C ASP A 216 0.25 10.10 30.29
N ASP A 217 -0.75 9.50 29.63
CA ASP A 217 -2.08 9.29 30.24
C ASP A 217 -2.41 7.80 30.44
N GLN A 218 -2.10 7.27 31.63
CA GLN A 218 -2.37 5.87 32.00
C GLN A 218 -3.80 5.58 32.46
N ASP A 219 -4.64 6.59 32.74
CA ASP A 219 -5.87 6.36 33.50
C ASP A 219 -7.16 6.21 32.67
N ASP A 220 -7.13 6.43 31.35
CA ASP A 220 -8.35 6.37 30.52
C ASP A 220 -8.39 5.11 29.63
N GLU A 221 -8.66 3.96 30.26
CA GLU A 221 -8.71 2.64 29.62
C GLU A 221 -9.88 2.48 28.62
N ALA A 222 -10.93 3.31 28.73
CA ALA A 222 -12.23 2.99 28.13
C ALA A 222 -12.34 3.21 26.61
N HIS A 223 -11.41 3.91 25.95
CA HIS A 223 -11.64 4.40 24.58
C HIS A 223 -10.46 4.29 23.59
N SER A 224 -9.53 3.34 23.76
CA SER A 224 -8.39 3.23 22.84
C SER A 224 -8.70 2.38 21.59
N TYR A 225 -8.81 3.00 20.42
CA TYR A 225 -8.81 2.35 19.09
C TYR A 225 -9.74 1.13 18.93
N SER A 226 -10.92 1.16 19.55
CA SER A 226 -11.81 -0.01 19.65
C SER A 226 -12.29 -0.55 18.28
N SER A 227 -12.35 0.30 17.27
CA SER A 227 -12.81 -0.05 15.92
C SER A 227 -11.68 -0.37 14.94
N LEU A 228 -10.42 -0.25 15.37
CA LEU A 228 -9.26 -0.50 14.52
C LEU A 228 -9.11 -2.00 14.26
N THR A 229 -9.16 -2.38 12.98
CA THR A 229 -9.08 -3.78 12.51
C THR A 229 -7.86 -4.05 11.65
N SER A 230 -7.24 -3.01 11.08
CA SER A 230 -6.09 -3.14 10.21
C SER A 230 -5.07 -2.06 10.54
N LEU A 231 -3.84 -2.48 10.84
CA LEU A 231 -2.72 -1.60 11.15
C LEU A 231 -1.58 -1.92 10.20
N LYS A 232 -1.08 -0.90 9.51
CA LYS A 232 0.05 -0.98 8.61
C LYS A 232 1.13 -0.01 9.08
N PHE A 233 2.34 -0.49 9.17
CA PHE A 233 3.51 0.34 9.34
C PHE A 233 4.29 0.35 8.02
N GLY A 234 4.54 1.52 7.45
CA GLY A 234 5.26 1.64 6.18
C GLY A 234 6.75 1.39 6.32
N HIS A 235 7.41 2.23 7.12
CA HIS A 235 8.86 2.20 7.31
C HIS A 235 9.25 2.54 8.77
N PRO A 236 8.65 1.88 9.77
CA PRO A 236 8.94 2.16 11.17
C PRO A 236 10.31 1.63 11.55
N ARG A 237 10.90 2.24 12.57
CA ARG A 237 11.84 1.53 13.44
C ARG A 237 11.07 0.47 14.22
N ILE A 238 11.60 -0.74 14.29
CA ILE A 238 10.88 -1.89 14.86
C ILE A 238 10.58 -1.72 16.37
N GLU A 239 11.40 -0.95 17.09
CA GLU A 239 11.14 -0.53 18.47
C GLU A 239 9.85 0.25 18.59
N ARG A 240 9.63 1.21 17.68
CA ARG A 240 8.45 2.07 17.70
C ARG A 240 7.18 1.27 17.41
N VAL A 241 7.26 0.23 16.58
CA VAL A 241 6.15 -0.73 16.40
C VAL A 241 5.80 -1.39 17.74
N THR A 242 6.80 -1.85 18.49
CA THR A 242 6.59 -2.48 19.79
C THR A 242 5.93 -1.51 20.78
N GLU A 243 6.46 -0.30 20.89
CA GLU A 243 5.91 0.72 21.80
C GLU A 243 4.48 1.10 21.42
N PHE A 244 4.22 1.27 20.12
CA PHE A 244 2.89 1.56 19.62
C PHE A 244 1.89 0.42 19.90
N LEU A 245 2.29 -0.84 19.72
CA LEU A 245 1.45 -1.99 20.07
C LEU A 245 1.12 -2.05 21.57
N LYS A 246 1.98 -1.51 22.45
CA LYS A 246 1.66 -1.37 23.89
C LYS A 246 0.60 -0.31 24.17
N ILE A 247 0.35 0.61 23.23
CA ILE A 247 -0.65 1.67 23.37
C ILE A 247 -2.00 1.22 22.77
N VAL A 248 -1.97 0.49 21.66
CA VAL A 248 -3.17 -0.08 21.00
C VAL A 248 -3.61 -1.38 21.67
N ARG A 249 -3.81 -1.33 22.99
CA ARG A 249 -4.33 -2.48 23.78
C ARG A 249 -5.80 -2.71 23.46
N ASN A 250 -6.27 -3.94 23.69
CA ASN A 250 -7.70 -4.31 23.59
C ASN A 250 -8.35 -4.09 22.21
N CYS A 251 -7.56 -3.85 21.16
CA CYS A 251 -8.09 -3.74 19.80
C CYS A 251 -8.42 -5.13 19.23
N SER A 252 -9.45 -5.19 18.39
CA SER A 252 -9.81 -6.39 17.60
C SER A 252 -9.04 -6.41 16.28
N LEU A 253 -7.72 -6.28 16.37
CA LEU A 253 -6.84 -6.19 15.20
C LEU A 253 -6.90 -7.50 14.40
N GLN A 254 -7.32 -7.41 13.14
CA GLN A 254 -7.41 -8.53 12.21
C GLN A 254 -6.18 -8.62 11.31
N ARG A 255 -5.60 -7.49 10.95
CA ARG A 255 -4.48 -7.39 10.00
C ARG A 255 -3.37 -6.52 10.56
N LEU A 256 -2.16 -7.05 10.58
CA LEU A 256 -0.95 -6.32 10.91
C LEU A 256 0.03 -6.43 9.75
N ASN A 257 0.43 -5.29 9.21
CA ASN A 257 1.49 -5.21 8.20
C ASN A 257 2.63 -4.34 8.74
N ILE A 258 3.85 -4.85 8.72
CA ILE A 258 5.04 -4.14 9.18
C ILE A 258 6.04 -4.15 8.02
N GLY A 259 6.20 -2.99 7.38
CA GLY A 259 7.35 -2.74 6.53
C GLY A 259 8.57 -2.40 7.38
N SER A 260 9.76 -2.48 6.79
CA SER A 260 11.00 -2.01 7.43
C SER A 260 11.74 -1.09 6.49
N VAL A 261 12.46 -0.12 7.06
CA VAL A 261 13.31 0.82 6.31
C VAL A 261 14.42 0.02 5.61
N GLU A 262 14.82 0.45 4.42
CA GLU A 262 15.99 -0.10 3.76
C GLU A 262 17.25 0.09 4.64
N GLY A 263 18.07 -0.96 4.76
CA GLY A 263 19.28 -0.93 5.58
C GLY A 263 19.05 -1.22 7.07
N GLU A 264 17.82 -1.15 7.59
CA GLU A 264 17.53 -1.56 8.97
C GLU A 264 16.98 -2.98 9.00
N THR A 265 17.84 -3.93 9.35
CA THR A 265 17.43 -5.33 9.52
C THR A 265 16.95 -5.55 10.95
N ALA A 266 15.70 -5.96 11.13
CA ALA A 266 15.18 -6.30 12.45
C ALA A 266 15.94 -7.52 13.00
N THR A 267 16.59 -7.36 14.15
CA THR A 267 17.28 -8.47 14.82
C THR A 267 16.27 -9.49 15.33
N ALA A 268 16.70 -10.74 15.52
CA ALA A 268 15.90 -11.80 16.12
C ALA A 268 15.28 -11.38 17.47
N ALA A 269 16.05 -10.66 18.30
CA ALA A 269 15.60 -10.15 19.59
C ALA A 269 14.48 -9.10 19.43
N ARG A 270 14.63 -8.15 18.50
CA ARG A 270 13.63 -7.12 18.22
C ARG A 270 12.32 -7.74 17.73
N MET A 271 12.38 -8.70 16.79
CA MET A 271 11.19 -9.40 16.30
C MET A 271 10.50 -10.22 17.39
N THR A 272 11.28 -10.90 18.24
CA THR A 272 10.74 -11.63 19.40
C THR A 272 9.95 -10.68 20.31
N THR A 273 10.47 -9.47 20.56
CA THR A 273 9.81 -8.45 21.36
C THR A 273 8.51 -7.98 20.72
N VAL A 274 8.49 -7.74 19.41
CA VAL A 274 7.26 -7.35 18.66
C VAL A 274 6.19 -8.44 18.78
N PHE A 275 6.54 -9.69 18.48
CA PHE A 275 5.59 -10.81 18.52
C PHE A 275 5.11 -11.13 19.93
N SER A 276 5.99 -11.03 20.93
CA SER A 276 5.59 -11.19 22.33
C SER A 276 4.66 -10.07 22.79
N THR A 277 4.91 -8.83 22.35
CA THR A 277 4.03 -7.69 22.65
C THR A 277 2.68 -7.87 21.97
N LEU A 278 2.66 -8.30 20.71
CA LEU A 278 1.43 -8.60 19.99
C LEU A 278 0.59 -9.66 20.71
N ALA A 279 1.22 -10.76 21.13
CA ALA A 279 0.58 -11.84 21.89
C ALA A 279 0.07 -11.37 23.26
N ALA A 280 0.72 -10.39 23.89
CA ALA A 280 0.30 -9.86 25.18
C ALA A 280 -0.84 -8.82 25.09
N GLN A 281 -0.87 -8.01 24.02
CA GLN A 281 -1.71 -6.81 23.96
C GLN A 281 -2.93 -6.94 23.04
N CYS A 282 -2.91 -7.86 22.07
CA CYS A 282 -3.98 -8.01 21.09
C CYS A 282 -4.87 -9.22 21.36
N SER A 283 -6.12 -9.15 20.91
CA SER A 283 -7.06 -10.27 21.02
C SER A 283 -6.61 -11.50 20.22
N HIS A 284 -6.49 -12.63 20.90
CA HIS A 284 -6.03 -13.91 20.33
C HIS A 284 -7.00 -14.50 19.29
N THR A 285 -8.24 -14.04 19.26
CA THR A 285 -9.28 -14.56 18.34
C THR A 285 -9.48 -13.68 17.11
N SER A 286 -9.02 -12.43 17.15
CA SER A 286 -9.29 -11.46 16.07
C SER A 286 -8.24 -11.47 14.96
N LEU A 287 -6.97 -11.70 15.30
CA LEU A 287 -5.86 -11.56 14.35
C LEU A 287 -5.83 -12.71 13.34
N ARG A 288 -5.89 -12.35 12.06
CA ARG A 288 -5.94 -13.27 10.92
C ARG A 288 -4.75 -13.14 9.97
N THR A 289 -4.12 -11.98 9.93
CA THR A 289 -3.03 -11.72 8.99
C THR A 289 -1.89 -10.99 9.65
N ILE A 290 -0.69 -11.54 9.51
CA ILE A 290 0.56 -10.88 9.86
C ILE A 290 1.44 -10.85 8.62
N ARG A 291 1.89 -9.66 8.24
CA ARG A 291 2.88 -9.46 7.19
C ARG A 291 4.04 -8.65 7.75
N HIS A 292 5.25 -9.15 7.58
CA HIS A 292 6.49 -8.43 7.80
C HIS A 292 7.29 -8.47 6.50
N GLN A 293 7.65 -7.30 5.98
CA GLN A 293 8.39 -7.16 4.73
C GLN A 293 9.56 -6.20 4.90
N THR A 294 10.76 -6.70 4.65
CA THR A 294 11.97 -5.89 4.64
C THR A 294 12.38 -5.62 3.20
N ARG A 295 12.62 -4.35 2.84
CA ARG A 295 13.09 -3.97 1.51
C ARG A 295 14.62 -3.98 1.35
N SER A 296 15.35 -4.48 2.35
CA SER A 296 16.81 -4.45 2.33
C SER A 296 17.38 -5.47 1.34
N PHE A 297 18.21 -4.98 0.42
CA PHE A 297 18.99 -5.80 -0.51
C PHE A 297 20.42 -6.06 -0.02
N SER A 298 20.81 -5.49 1.13
CA SER A 298 22.08 -5.85 1.75
C SER A 298 22.05 -7.33 2.13
N ASN A 299 23.19 -8.00 1.99
CA ASN A 299 23.42 -9.35 2.51
C ASN A 299 23.93 -9.21 3.95
N PRO A 300 23.07 -9.11 4.98
CA PRO A 300 23.54 -9.15 6.35
C PRO A 300 24.14 -10.53 6.64
N ASP A 301 24.99 -10.60 7.66
CA ASP A 301 25.53 -11.86 8.15
C ASP A 301 24.37 -12.80 8.55
N PRO A 302 24.21 -13.96 7.89
CA PRO A 302 23.06 -14.83 8.10
C PRO A 302 22.95 -15.36 9.54
N THR A 303 24.04 -15.36 10.31
CA THR A 303 24.06 -15.92 11.67
C THR A 303 23.40 -15.02 12.72
N PHE A 304 23.47 -13.69 12.55
CA PHE A 304 22.92 -12.75 13.54
C PHE A 304 21.41 -12.55 13.45
N TYR A 305 20.80 -12.93 12.32
CA TYR A 305 19.43 -12.58 12.02
C TYR A 305 18.49 -13.79 11.89
N ALA A 306 18.99 -15.02 12.14
CA ALA A 306 18.24 -16.23 11.84
C ALA A 306 16.83 -16.26 12.47
N LEU A 307 15.81 -16.45 11.63
CA LEU A 307 14.43 -16.63 12.06
C LEU A 307 14.24 -18.05 12.60
N THR A 308 14.19 -18.19 13.92
CA THR A 308 14.00 -19.46 14.62
C THR A 308 12.54 -19.70 15.02
N GLY A 309 12.16 -20.96 15.26
CA GLY A 309 10.82 -21.30 15.76
C GLY A 309 10.49 -20.63 17.09
N ARG A 310 11.51 -20.35 17.93
CA ARG A 310 11.38 -19.62 19.19
C ARG A 310 10.87 -18.19 18.99
N ILE A 311 11.29 -17.51 17.93
CA ILE A 311 10.87 -16.13 17.63
C ILE A 311 9.39 -16.11 17.27
N ILE A 312 8.92 -17.08 16.47
CA ILE A 312 7.55 -17.15 15.96
C ILE A 312 6.57 -17.66 17.02
N ARG A 313 7.04 -18.48 17.99
CA ARG A 313 6.22 -19.13 19.02
C ARG A 313 5.19 -18.23 19.74
N PRO A 314 5.47 -16.96 20.09
CA PRO A 314 4.46 -16.08 20.70
C PRO A 314 3.18 -15.94 19.85
N LEU A 315 3.29 -16.07 18.53
CA LEU A 315 2.15 -15.97 17.61
C LEU A 315 1.24 -17.22 17.62
N PHE A 316 1.60 -18.29 18.32
CA PHE A 316 0.82 -19.54 18.35
C PHE A 316 -0.49 -19.42 19.16
N CYS A 317 -0.68 -18.33 19.90
CA CYS A 317 -1.94 -18.02 20.56
C CYS A 317 -3.05 -17.62 19.57
N PHE A 318 -2.70 -17.13 18.37
CA PHE A 318 -3.67 -16.65 17.38
C PHE A 318 -4.24 -17.79 16.53
N LYS A 319 -5.27 -18.47 17.05
CA LYS A 319 -5.83 -19.68 16.40
C LYS A 319 -6.53 -19.44 15.06
N ASN A 320 -6.98 -18.21 14.82
CA ASN A 320 -7.68 -17.81 13.60
C ASN A 320 -6.75 -17.23 12.52
N MET A 321 -5.45 -17.52 12.61
CA MET A 321 -4.47 -17.06 11.63
C MET A 321 -4.73 -17.69 10.26
N VAL A 322 -4.86 -16.85 9.24
CA VAL A 322 -5.11 -17.23 7.83
C VAL A 322 -3.87 -16.99 6.97
N SER A 323 -3.14 -15.90 7.23
CA SER A 323 -2.00 -15.50 6.38
C SER A 323 -0.83 -15.01 7.23
N VAL A 324 0.30 -15.71 7.13
CA VAL A 324 1.57 -15.33 7.77
C VAL A 324 2.62 -15.16 6.68
N SER A 325 3.15 -13.94 6.57
CA SER A 325 4.25 -13.61 5.67
C SER A 325 5.33 -12.93 6.48
N ILE A 326 6.48 -13.56 6.64
CA ILE A 326 7.66 -12.97 7.28
C ILE A 326 8.80 -13.07 6.27
N CYS A 327 9.13 -11.94 5.66
CA CYS A 327 10.17 -11.82 4.65
C CYS A 327 11.27 -10.91 5.19
N GLN A 328 12.37 -11.53 5.62
CA GLN A 328 13.51 -10.84 6.20
C GLN A 328 14.81 -11.28 5.53
N PRO A 329 15.81 -10.39 5.45
CA PRO A 329 17.12 -10.75 4.98
C PRO A 329 17.88 -11.54 6.04
N CYS A 330 17.43 -12.76 6.32
CA CYS A 330 18.05 -13.58 7.34
C CYS A 330 18.05 -15.06 7.01
N GLY A 331 18.86 -15.84 7.73
CA GLY A 331 18.77 -17.29 7.70
C GLY A 331 17.43 -17.78 8.25
N LEU A 332 16.98 -18.94 7.79
CA LEU A 332 15.81 -19.62 8.36
C LEU A 332 16.28 -20.83 9.16
N ASP A 333 16.13 -20.78 10.48
CA ASP A 333 16.49 -21.88 11.39
C ASP A 333 15.22 -22.49 11.99
N ILE A 334 14.43 -23.11 11.11
CA ILE A 334 13.16 -23.76 11.42
C ILE A 334 13.35 -25.27 11.28
N THR A 335 13.06 -26.01 12.35
CA THR A 335 13.16 -27.47 12.36
C THR A 335 11.84 -28.13 11.95
N ASN A 336 11.86 -29.43 11.66
CA ASN A 336 10.64 -30.21 11.46
C ASN A 336 9.67 -30.10 12.65
N ASN A 337 10.18 -30.01 13.88
CA ASN A 337 9.34 -29.92 15.07
C ASN A 337 8.63 -28.56 15.15
N ASP A 338 9.30 -27.48 14.77
CA ASP A 338 8.69 -26.15 14.70
C ASP A 338 7.55 -26.12 13.68
N VAL A 339 7.74 -26.78 12.54
CA VAL A 339 6.70 -26.95 11.51
C VAL A 339 5.46 -27.67 12.04
N LEU A 340 5.64 -28.75 12.81
CA LEU A 340 4.51 -29.44 13.45
C LEU A 340 3.76 -28.54 14.43
N HIS A 341 4.48 -27.74 15.21
CA HIS A 341 3.87 -26.77 16.13
C HIS A 341 3.14 -25.65 15.39
N LEU A 342 3.67 -25.16 14.26
CA LEU A 342 3.01 -24.18 13.39
C LEU A 342 1.69 -24.74 12.85
N ALA A 343 1.71 -25.96 12.31
CA ALA A 343 0.51 -26.64 11.79
C ALA A 343 -0.58 -26.78 12.85
N ALA A 344 -0.20 -27.20 14.06
CA ALA A 344 -1.13 -27.36 15.17
C ALA A 344 -1.63 -26.01 15.74
N ALA A 345 -0.82 -24.96 15.64
CA ALA A 345 -1.16 -23.64 16.16
C ALA A 345 -2.19 -22.91 15.28
N TRP A 346 -2.13 -23.08 13.96
CA TRP A 346 -2.90 -22.30 12.98
C TRP A 346 -3.71 -23.21 12.04
N PRO A 347 -4.80 -23.83 12.53
CA PRO A 347 -5.58 -24.78 11.73
C PRO A 347 -6.26 -24.18 10.49
N PHE A 348 -6.38 -22.85 10.41
CA PHE A 348 -7.03 -22.14 9.30
C PHE A 348 -6.04 -21.42 8.38
N LEU A 349 -4.75 -21.77 8.43
CA LEU A 349 -3.73 -21.09 7.65
C LEU A 349 -3.87 -21.45 6.16
N GLU A 350 -4.03 -20.44 5.33
CA GLU A 350 -4.11 -20.55 3.87
C GLU A 350 -2.81 -20.12 3.18
N PHE A 351 -2.08 -19.18 3.79
CA PHE A 351 -0.85 -18.63 3.24
C PHE A 351 0.26 -18.59 4.28
N LEU A 352 1.36 -19.28 3.99
CA LEU A 352 2.58 -19.27 4.80
C LEU A 352 3.78 -18.93 3.93
N LEU A 353 4.42 -17.81 4.21
CA LEU A 353 5.69 -17.41 3.61
C LEU A 353 6.68 -17.08 4.72
N LEU A 354 7.66 -17.96 4.93
CA LEU A 354 8.81 -17.73 5.79
C LEU A 354 10.02 -17.69 4.87
N ALA A 355 10.37 -16.50 4.39
CA ALA A 355 11.43 -16.32 3.41
C ALA A 355 12.67 -15.71 4.06
N GLY A 356 13.79 -16.41 3.90
CA GLY A 356 15.15 -15.93 4.14
C GLY A 356 15.93 -15.81 2.82
N PHE A 357 17.16 -15.30 2.84
CA PHE A 357 17.99 -15.22 1.64
C PHE A 357 18.61 -16.59 1.32
N ASP A 358 18.85 -16.85 0.03
CA ASP A 358 19.14 -18.14 -0.62
C ASP A 358 20.41 -18.90 -0.17
N HIS A 359 21.05 -18.48 0.92
CA HIS A 359 22.39 -18.96 1.28
C HIS A 359 22.43 -19.87 2.51
N VAL A 360 21.31 -20.07 3.21
CA VAL A 360 21.24 -20.98 4.36
C VAL A 360 20.40 -22.21 4.03
N PRO A 361 20.94 -23.43 4.10
CA PRO A 361 20.16 -24.65 3.92
C PRO A 361 18.99 -24.71 4.90
N SER A 362 17.80 -25.03 4.41
CA SER A 362 16.64 -25.28 5.28
C SER A 362 16.79 -26.63 5.98
N TRP A 363 16.59 -26.66 7.30
CA TRP A 363 16.50 -27.90 8.07
C TRP A 363 15.13 -28.58 7.94
N VAL A 364 14.19 -27.95 7.22
CA VAL A 364 12.85 -28.50 6.99
C VAL A 364 12.92 -29.56 5.91
N THR A 365 12.58 -30.79 6.29
CA THR A 365 12.48 -31.91 5.37
C THR A 365 11.15 -31.88 4.58
N LEU A 366 11.13 -32.55 3.42
CA LEU A 366 9.88 -32.77 2.66
C LEU A 366 8.81 -33.46 3.50
N HIS A 367 9.20 -34.31 4.46
CA HIS A 367 8.25 -34.95 5.37
C HIS A 367 7.47 -33.92 6.20
N ALA A 368 8.14 -32.94 6.79
CA ALA A 368 7.48 -31.89 7.57
C ALA A 368 6.55 -31.03 6.71
N LEU A 369 6.95 -30.71 5.47
CA LEU A 369 6.08 -30.01 4.51
C LEU A 369 4.84 -30.83 4.13
N SER A 370 4.97 -32.16 4.01
CA SER A 370 3.84 -33.03 3.75
C SER A 370 2.83 -33.04 4.90
N VAL A 371 3.30 -32.86 6.14
CA VAL A 371 2.41 -32.71 7.30
C VAL A 371 1.65 -31.39 7.24
N LEU A 372 2.32 -30.27 6.95
CA LEU A 372 1.64 -28.98 6.71
C LEU A 372 0.56 -29.10 5.63
N ALA A 373 0.90 -29.70 4.49
CA ALA A 373 -0.03 -29.86 3.37
C ALA A 373 -1.28 -30.68 3.76
N ARG A 374 -1.13 -31.69 4.64
CA ARG A 374 -2.26 -32.46 5.16
C ARG A 374 -3.12 -31.66 6.14
N PHE A 375 -2.50 -30.91 7.04
CA PHE A 375 -3.21 -30.11 8.04
C PHE A 375 -4.01 -28.97 7.41
N PHE A 376 -3.47 -28.31 6.39
CA PHE A 376 -4.11 -27.16 5.78
C PHE A 376 -5.22 -27.49 4.79
N HIS A 377 -5.65 -28.77 4.70
CA HIS A 377 -6.71 -29.26 3.83
C HIS A 377 -6.98 -28.30 2.69
N CYS A 378 -6.00 -28.19 1.77
CA CYS A 378 -5.99 -27.11 0.80
C CYS A 378 -6.56 -27.67 -0.51
N PRO A 379 -7.90 -27.67 -0.72
CA PRO A 379 -8.47 -28.09 -2.00
C PRO A 379 -8.07 -27.14 -3.14
N PHE A 380 -7.43 -26.00 -2.83
CA PHE A 380 -7.10 -24.92 -3.76
C PHE A 380 -5.62 -24.55 -3.82
N LEU A 381 -4.68 -25.42 -3.43
CA LEU A 381 -3.28 -25.24 -3.84
C LEU A 381 -3.10 -25.91 -5.20
N PRO A 382 -3.31 -25.23 -6.35
CA PRO A 382 -2.65 -25.69 -7.56
C PRO A 382 -1.17 -25.63 -7.21
N MET A 383 -0.50 -26.79 -7.22
CA MET A 383 0.96 -26.83 -7.26
C MET A 383 1.37 -26.14 -8.56
N GLN A 384 1.46 -24.82 -8.56
CA GLN A 384 2.15 -24.11 -9.61
C GLN A 384 3.61 -24.56 -9.51
N PRO A 385 4.19 -25.13 -10.58
CA PRO A 385 5.59 -25.47 -10.59
C PRO A 385 6.36 -24.18 -10.29
N LEU A 386 7.30 -24.26 -9.33
CA LEU A 386 8.28 -23.21 -9.08
C LEU A 386 8.77 -22.70 -10.44
N SER A 387 8.37 -21.48 -10.80
CA SER A 387 8.76 -20.87 -12.07
C SER A 387 10.28 -20.87 -12.15
N PRO A 388 10.89 -21.27 -13.27
CA PRO A 388 12.34 -21.24 -13.41
C PRO A 388 12.82 -19.81 -13.17
N PRO A 389 13.99 -19.62 -12.54
CA PRO A 389 14.53 -18.29 -12.28
C PRO A 389 14.61 -17.51 -13.59
N CYS A 390 13.92 -16.36 -13.63
CA CYS A 390 13.99 -15.42 -14.72
C CYS A 390 15.45 -15.20 -15.12
N GLY A 391 15.75 -15.47 -16.39
CA GLY A 391 17.10 -15.52 -16.92
C GLY A 391 17.91 -14.26 -16.62
N ARG A 392 18.87 -14.39 -15.70
CA ARG A 392 20.14 -13.67 -15.74
C ARG A 392 21.25 -14.70 -15.77
N ARG A 393 21.99 -14.73 -16.89
CA ARG A 393 23.22 -15.51 -17.03
C ARG A 393 24.28 -14.91 -16.09
N PHE A 394 24.77 -15.69 -15.13
CA PHE A 394 26.12 -15.62 -14.54
C PHE A 394 26.47 -17.00 -13.92
N PRO A 395 27.76 -17.29 -13.67
CA PRO A 395 28.35 -18.57 -14.06
C PRO A 395 28.10 -19.71 -13.06
N VAL A 396 28.18 -20.90 -13.64
CA VAL A 396 28.14 -22.23 -13.00
C VAL A 396 29.26 -22.38 -11.98
N THR A 397 28.93 -22.65 -10.72
CA THR A 397 29.79 -23.44 -9.83
C THR A 397 28.95 -24.34 -8.90
N HIS A 398 29.06 -25.64 -9.18
CA HIS A 398 28.97 -26.80 -8.28
C HIS A 398 27.82 -26.94 -7.29
N TRP A 399 26.78 -27.65 -7.73
CA TRP A 399 25.96 -28.50 -6.87
C TRP A 399 26.56 -29.92 -6.90
N ASN A 400 27.12 -30.38 -5.79
CA ASN A 400 27.47 -31.80 -5.62
C ASN A 400 26.18 -32.58 -5.30
N THR A 401 25.76 -33.43 -6.23
CA THR A 401 24.80 -34.51 -5.98
C THR A 401 25.53 -35.71 -5.36
N PRO A 402 24.79 -36.62 -4.71
CA PRO A 402 24.58 -37.90 -5.38
C PRO A 402 23.09 -38.27 -5.51
N THR A 403 22.81 -38.78 -6.70
CA THR A 403 21.70 -39.61 -7.17
C THR A 403 20.93 -40.41 -6.11
N ASP A 404 19.60 -40.35 -6.15
CA ASP A 404 18.83 -41.50 -6.67
C ASP A 404 17.39 -41.14 -7.07
N VAL A 405 17.00 -41.77 -8.18
CA VAL A 405 15.72 -41.72 -8.87
C VAL A 405 14.75 -42.68 -8.17
N PHE A 406 13.54 -42.23 -7.81
CA PHE A 406 12.35 -43.10 -7.82
C PHE A 406 11.08 -42.27 -8.09
N CYS A 407 10.55 -42.42 -9.30
CA CYS A 407 9.14 -42.17 -9.57
C CYS A 407 8.34 -43.37 -9.02
N GLY A 408 7.51 -43.13 -8.01
CA GLY A 408 6.46 -44.05 -7.59
C GLY A 408 5.13 -43.32 -7.55
N LYS A 409 4.25 -43.60 -8.52
CA LYS A 409 2.83 -43.23 -8.48
C LYS A 409 2.15 -44.02 -7.35
N ALA A 410 1.30 -43.35 -6.59
CA ALA A 410 0.07 -43.91 -6.04
C ALA A 410 -1.06 -42.91 -6.31
#